data_AF-A0A661TJV7-F1
#
_entry.id   AF-A0A661TJV7-F1
#
_cell.length_a   1.000
_cell.length_b   1.000
_cell.length_c   1.000
_cell.angle_alpha   90.00
_cell.angle_beta   90.00
_cell.angle_gamma   90.00
#
_symmetry.space_group_name_H-M   'P 1'
#
loop_
_entity.id
_entity.type
_entity.pdbx_description
1 polymer ?
#
loop_
_entity_poly.entity_id
_entity_poly.type
_entity_poly.pdbx_seq_one_letter_code
_entity_poly.pdbx_strand_id
1 'polypeptide(L)'
;MILKNMWLKEVYGRLSMFKRFRDTPTICQESIAEHSYFVVLITEKLCDYFGVSHNTKLHAIEMAIYHDISESFSDDFTYEIKYKVGSRAFRKALAVIESSILQELSEKMASPKILGLNEEYKDRKSVESRIVKLADWY
;
A
#
# COMPACT_ATOMS: atom_id res chain seq x y z
N MET A 1 -14.65 -13.80 -16.07
CA MET A 1 -13.24 -13.45 -16.28
C MET A 1 -13.05 -11.97 -16.68
N ILE A 2 -13.87 -11.43 -17.59
CA ILE A 2 -13.77 -10.03 -18.08
C ILE A 2 -13.96 -8.97 -16.98
N LEU A 3 -14.90 -9.15 -16.05
CA LEU A 3 -15.16 -8.18 -14.97
C LEU A 3 -14.01 -8.02 -13.97
N LYS A 4 -13.23 -9.08 -13.71
CA LYS A 4 -12.06 -9.00 -12.80
C LYS A 4 -10.97 -8.09 -13.36
N ASN A 5 -10.79 -8.10 -14.68
CA ASN A 5 -9.79 -7.28 -15.36
C ASN A 5 -10.17 -5.79 -15.41
N MET A 6 -11.47 -5.47 -15.35
CA MET A 6 -11.92 -4.07 -15.24
C MET A 6 -11.50 -3.45 -13.91
N TRP A 7 -11.66 -4.16 -12.80
CA TRP A 7 -11.27 -3.65 -11.47
C TRP A 7 -9.77 -3.49 -11.32
N LEU A 8 -8.98 -4.42 -11.84
CA LEU A 8 -7.52 -4.27 -11.85
C LEU A 8 -7.10 -3.01 -12.64
N LYS A 9 -7.72 -2.76 -13.80
CA LYS A 9 -7.45 -1.58 -14.62
C LYS A 9 -7.90 -0.28 -13.94
N GLU A 10 -9.03 -0.31 -13.25
CA GLU A 10 -9.53 0.85 -12.49
C GLU A 10 -8.62 1.19 -11.32
N VAL A 11 -8.23 0.19 -10.51
CA VAL A 11 -7.28 0.36 -9.40
C VAL A 11 -5.98 0.93 -9.93
N TYR A 12 -5.39 0.31 -10.96
CA TYR A 12 -4.18 0.81 -11.60
C TYR A 12 -4.33 2.25 -12.11
N GLY A 13 -5.44 2.56 -12.79
CA GLY A 13 -5.71 3.90 -13.31
C GLY A 13 -5.76 4.95 -12.20
N ARG A 14 -6.42 4.64 -11.09
CA ARG A 14 -6.51 5.51 -9.91
C ARG A 14 -5.14 5.71 -9.25
N LEU A 15 -4.41 4.64 -8.99
CA LEU A 15 -3.06 4.71 -8.39
C LEU A 15 -2.06 5.48 -9.26
N SER A 16 -2.21 5.43 -10.58
CA SER A 16 -1.37 6.19 -11.52
C SER A 16 -1.72 7.69 -11.55
N MET A 17 -2.96 8.04 -11.24
CA MET A 17 -3.45 9.43 -11.22
C MET A 17 -3.21 10.12 -9.88
N PHE A 18 -3.38 9.40 -8.77
CA PHE A 18 -3.17 9.96 -7.45
C PHE A 18 -1.69 10.17 -7.19
N LYS A 19 -1.36 11.40 -6.80
CA LYS A 19 0.00 11.86 -6.55
C LYS A 19 0.28 11.92 -5.05
N ARG A 20 1.44 11.39 -4.65
CA ARG A 20 1.98 11.55 -3.31
C ARG A 20 2.36 12.99 -3.07
N PHE A 21 2.17 13.46 -1.83
CA PHE A 21 2.50 14.82 -1.42
C PHE A 21 1.84 15.91 -2.31
N ARG A 22 0.59 15.68 -2.74
CA ARG A 22 -0.13 16.58 -3.67
C ARG A 22 -0.18 18.04 -3.20
N ASP A 23 -0.23 18.26 -1.89
CA ASP A 23 -0.29 19.57 -1.24
C ASP A 23 1.10 20.22 -1.02
N THR A 24 2.18 19.52 -1.35
CA THR A 24 3.56 19.96 -1.14
C THR A 24 4.24 20.25 -2.49
N PRO A 25 4.83 21.43 -2.69
CA PRO A 25 5.58 21.72 -3.90
C PRO A 25 6.79 20.78 -4.05
N THR A 26 6.80 19.96 -5.10
CA THR A 26 7.92 19.09 -5.45
C THR A 26 8.41 19.36 -6.87
N ILE A 27 9.69 19.06 -7.14
CA ILE A 27 10.28 19.17 -8.48
C ILE A 27 9.71 18.07 -9.40
N CYS A 28 9.50 16.88 -8.86
CA CYS A 28 8.91 15.74 -9.55
C CYS A 28 7.75 15.18 -8.72
N GLN A 29 6.62 14.93 -9.37
CA GLN A 29 5.41 14.41 -8.74
C GLN A 29 5.31 12.90 -8.96
N GLU A 30 5.46 12.15 -7.89
CA GLU A 30 5.34 10.70 -7.86
C GLU A 30 3.87 10.28 -7.69
N SER A 31 3.41 9.34 -8.51
CA SER A 31 2.13 8.66 -8.32
C SER A 31 2.23 7.51 -7.32
N ILE A 32 1.10 7.12 -6.73
CA ILE A 32 1.06 5.97 -5.82
C ILE A 32 1.49 4.68 -6.55
N ALA A 33 1.19 4.56 -7.85
CA ALA A 33 1.67 3.45 -8.67
C ALA A 33 3.20 3.42 -8.84
N GLU A 34 3.83 4.58 -9.08
CA GLU A 34 5.29 4.71 -9.18
C GLU A 34 5.97 4.37 -7.85
N HIS A 35 5.45 4.93 -6.75
CA HIS A 35 5.90 4.62 -5.38
C HIS A 35 5.79 3.11 -5.09
N SER A 36 4.63 2.52 -5.33
CA SER A 36 4.39 1.10 -5.06
C SER A 36 5.33 0.19 -5.85
N TYR A 37 5.63 0.55 -7.11
CA TYR A 37 6.63 -0.15 -7.90
C TYR A 37 8.03 -0.03 -7.28
N PHE A 38 8.42 1.18 -6.87
CA PHE A 38 9.71 1.42 -6.21
C PHE A 38 9.85 0.65 -4.90
N VAL A 39 8.81 0.66 -4.04
CA VAL A 39 8.77 -0.09 -2.77
C VAL A 39 8.96 -1.59 -2.99
N VAL A 40 8.39 -2.17 -4.05
CA VAL A 40 8.62 -3.59 -4.39
C VAL A 40 10.07 -3.86 -4.72
N LEU A 41 10.72 -3.00 -5.51
CA LEU A 41 12.14 -3.15 -5.84
C LEU A 41 13.04 -3.03 -4.62
N ILE A 42 12.78 -2.02 -3.77
CA ILE A 42 13.55 -1.82 -2.54
C ILE A 42 13.32 -2.98 -1.56
N THR A 43 12.09 -3.48 -1.45
CA THR A 43 11.76 -4.66 -0.62
C THR A 43 12.57 -5.87 -1.06
N GLU A 44 12.64 -6.15 -2.36
CA GLU A 44 13.42 -7.28 -2.89
C GLU A 44 14.92 -7.14 -2.57
N LYS A 45 15.48 -5.94 -2.73
CA LYS A 45 16.89 -5.64 -2.40
C LYS A 45 17.18 -5.71 -0.90
N LEU A 46 16.25 -5.27 -0.05
CA LEU A 46 16.37 -5.42 1.40
C LEU A 46 16.30 -6.89 1.82
N CYS A 47 15.43 -7.69 1.20
CA CYS A 47 15.38 -9.13 1.44
C CYS A 47 16.70 -9.82 1.07
N ASP A 48 17.31 -9.44 -0.06
CA ASP A 48 18.66 -9.90 -0.44
C ASP A 48 19.71 -9.50 0.59
N TYR A 49 19.71 -8.22 0.99
CA TYR A 49 20.65 -7.67 1.95
C TYR A 49 20.58 -8.38 3.32
N PHE A 50 19.38 -8.67 3.81
CA PHE A 50 19.17 -9.37 5.08
C PHE A 50 19.29 -10.90 4.97
N GLY A 51 19.46 -11.45 3.76
CA GLY A 51 19.61 -12.89 3.54
C GLY A 51 18.39 -13.70 3.99
N VAL A 52 17.18 -13.16 3.84
CA VAL A 52 15.96 -13.85 4.27
C VAL A 52 15.61 -15.04 3.37
N SER A 53 14.78 -15.96 3.87
CA SER A 53 14.33 -17.12 3.09
C SER A 53 13.55 -16.71 1.85
N HIS A 54 13.50 -17.59 0.83
CA HIS A 54 12.69 -17.35 -0.37
C HIS A 54 11.22 -17.09 -0.04
N ASN A 55 10.64 -17.82 0.93
CA ASN A 55 9.25 -17.64 1.33
C ASN A 55 9.02 -16.28 2.02
N THR A 56 9.94 -15.86 2.90
CA THR A 56 9.91 -14.53 3.54
C THR A 56 10.01 -13.42 2.49
N LYS A 57 10.89 -13.57 1.50
CA LYS A 57 11.02 -12.62 0.38
C LYS A 57 9.75 -12.56 -0.44
N LEU A 58 9.19 -13.71 -0.83
CA LEU A 58 7.96 -13.78 -1.61
C LEU A 58 6.82 -13.08 -0.87
N HIS A 59 6.63 -13.38 0.41
CA HIS A 59 5.58 -12.79 1.24
C HIS A 59 5.76 -11.27 1.42
N ALA A 60 7.00 -10.80 1.62
CA ALA A 60 7.31 -9.38 1.67
C ALA A 60 7.01 -8.66 0.33
N ILE A 61 7.37 -9.27 -0.81
CA ILE A 61 7.05 -8.72 -2.13
C ILE A 61 5.55 -8.67 -2.36
N GLU A 62 4.80 -9.72 -2.00
CA GLU A 62 3.35 -9.71 -2.11
C GLU A 62 2.72 -8.61 -1.23
N MET A 63 3.23 -8.43 -0.01
CA MET A 63 2.80 -7.35 0.87
C MET A 63 3.08 -5.96 0.26
N ALA A 64 4.29 -5.76 -0.28
CA ALA A 64 4.68 -4.50 -0.93
C ALA A 64 3.79 -4.17 -2.15
N ILE A 65 3.37 -5.17 -2.93
CA ILE A 65 2.47 -4.96 -4.08
C ILE A 65 1.11 -4.36 -3.65
N TYR A 66 0.60 -4.74 -2.47
CA TYR A 66 -0.74 -4.36 -2.02
C TYR A 66 -0.78 -3.31 -0.91
N HIS A 67 0.37 -2.84 -0.41
CA HIS A 67 0.43 -2.04 0.82
C HIS A 67 -0.42 -0.75 0.76
N ASP A 68 -0.42 -0.07 -0.39
CA ASP A 68 -1.17 1.17 -0.64
C ASP A 68 -2.39 0.96 -1.55
N ILE A 69 -2.84 -0.28 -1.81
CA ILE A 69 -3.92 -0.52 -2.77
C ILE A 69 -5.24 0.17 -2.39
N SER A 70 -5.51 0.37 -1.10
CA SER A 70 -6.68 1.12 -0.63
C SER A 70 -6.68 2.58 -1.04
N GLU A 71 -5.50 3.17 -1.25
CA GLU A 71 -5.36 4.57 -1.65
C GLU A 71 -5.92 4.83 -3.06
N SER A 72 -6.14 3.78 -3.87
CA SER A 72 -6.89 3.88 -5.13
C SER A 72 -8.29 4.48 -4.97
N PHE A 73 -8.92 4.37 -3.79
CA PHE A 73 -10.24 4.94 -3.51
C PHE A 73 -10.24 5.97 -2.37
N SER A 74 -9.28 5.91 -1.43
CA SER A 74 -9.19 6.90 -0.34
C SER A 74 -8.35 8.13 -0.67
N ASP A 75 -7.60 8.12 -1.77
CA ASP A 75 -6.51 9.07 -2.05
C ASP A 75 -5.34 8.94 -1.05
N ASP A 76 -4.21 9.59 -1.34
CA ASP A 76 -3.07 9.68 -0.42
C ASP A 76 -3.28 10.83 0.57
N PHE A 77 -3.71 10.52 1.80
CA PHE A 77 -3.64 11.50 2.87
C PHE A 77 -2.21 11.62 3.39
N THR A 78 -1.69 12.84 3.40
CA THR A 78 -0.32 13.11 3.84
C THR A 78 -0.06 12.70 5.29
N TYR A 79 1.21 12.44 5.58
CA TYR A 79 1.67 12.15 6.94
C TYR A 79 1.22 13.22 7.95
N GLU A 80 1.25 14.50 7.55
CA GLU A 80 0.79 15.62 8.38
C GLU A 80 -0.68 15.45 8.78
N ILE A 81 -1.55 15.15 7.83
CA ILE A 81 -2.98 14.93 8.08
C ILE A 81 -3.20 13.65 8.91
N LYS A 82 -2.55 12.53 8.53
CA LYS A 82 -2.73 11.24 9.21
C LYS A 82 -2.25 11.31 10.68
N TYR A 83 -1.10 11.95 10.96
CA TYR A 83 -0.40 11.79 12.24
C TYR A 83 -0.12 13.07 13.04
N LYS A 84 -0.05 14.26 12.43
CA LYS A 84 0.26 15.50 13.16
C LYS A 84 -0.96 16.34 13.51
N VAL A 85 -1.80 16.65 12.52
CA VAL A 85 -2.94 17.58 12.70
C VAL A 85 -4.29 16.87 12.76
N GLY A 86 -4.40 15.65 12.22
CA GLY A 86 -5.64 14.89 12.24
C GLY A 86 -6.09 14.52 13.64
N SER A 87 -7.40 14.60 13.88
CA SER A 87 -7.99 14.18 15.15
C SER A 87 -7.98 12.65 15.30
N ARG A 88 -8.12 12.16 16.53
CA ARG A 88 -8.32 10.71 16.77
C ARG A 88 -9.57 10.18 16.06
N ALA A 89 -10.63 10.98 15.99
CA ALA A 89 -11.86 10.62 15.31
C ALA A 89 -11.62 10.47 13.80
N PHE A 90 -10.87 11.39 13.20
CA PHE A 90 -10.47 11.31 11.79
C PHE A 90 -9.68 10.03 11.49
N ARG A 91 -8.64 9.71 12.28
CA ARG A 91 -7.87 8.47 12.10
C ARG A 91 -8.72 7.20 12.19
N LYS A 92 -9.69 7.17 13.12
CA LYS A 92 -10.62 6.04 13.23
C LYS A 92 -11.54 5.93 12.02
N ALA A 93 -12.09 7.06 11.55
CA ALA A 93 -12.93 7.07 10.36
C ALA A 93 -12.16 6.63 9.11
N LEU A 94 -10.93 7.12 8.94
CA LEU A 94 -10.05 6.72 7.84
C LEU A 94 -9.75 5.22 7.87
N ALA A 95 -9.41 4.66 9.04
CA ALA A 95 -9.17 3.22 9.16
C ALA A 95 -10.40 2.38 8.78
N VAL A 96 -11.61 2.82 9.15
CA VAL A 96 -12.87 2.15 8.76
C VAL A 96 -13.06 2.21 7.24
N ILE A 97 -12.84 3.38 6.63
CA ILE A 97 -12.95 3.57 5.18
C ILE A 97 -11.95 2.67 4.44
N GLU A 98 -10.68 2.68 4.83
CA GLU A 98 -9.65 1.82 4.25
C GLU A 98 -10.02 0.33 4.36
N SER A 99 -10.48 -0.12 5.53
CA SER A 99 -10.92 -1.50 5.71
C SER A 99 -12.11 -1.85 4.82
N SER A 100 -13.09 -0.95 4.64
CA SER A 100 -14.20 -1.17 3.70
C SER A 100 -13.73 -1.26 2.25
N ILE A 101 -12.79 -0.41 1.83
CA ILE A 101 -12.20 -0.45 0.49
C ILE A 101 -11.47 -1.78 0.27
N LEU A 102 -10.64 -2.22 1.23
CA LEU A 102 -9.89 -3.47 1.12
C LEU A 102 -10.81 -4.68 1.05
N GLN A 103 -11.93 -4.68 1.78
CA GLN A 103 -12.94 -5.73 1.70
C GLN A 103 -13.54 -5.81 0.29
N GLU A 104 -13.94 -4.67 -0.27
CA GLU A 104 -14.49 -4.61 -1.63
C GLU A 104 -13.47 -5.04 -2.69
N LEU A 105 -12.21 -4.59 -2.57
CA LEU A 105 -11.12 -4.99 -3.46
C LEU A 105 -10.81 -6.49 -3.38
N SER A 106 -10.74 -7.04 -2.17
CA SER A 106 -10.52 -8.46 -1.91
C SER A 106 -11.56 -9.33 -2.65
N GLU A 107 -12.84 -8.96 -2.53
CA GLU A 107 -13.94 -9.65 -3.18
C GLU A 107 -13.90 -9.52 -4.71
N LYS A 108 -13.78 -8.29 -5.22
CA LYS A 108 -13.86 -8.04 -6.67
C LYS A 108 -12.65 -8.52 -7.45
N MET A 109 -11.46 -8.48 -6.85
CA MET A 109 -10.24 -9.03 -7.44
C MET A 109 -10.08 -10.53 -7.17
N ALA A 110 -10.94 -11.12 -6.33
CA ALA A 110 -10.83 -12.50 -5.84
C ALA A 110 -9.44 -12.79 -5.23
N SER A 111 -8.95 -11.86 -4.42
CA SER A 111 -7.64 -11.92 -3.78
C SER A 111 -7.80 -11.77 -2.26
N PRO A 112 -8.19 -12.86 -1.56
CA PRO A 112 -8.47 -12.82 -0.12
C PRO A 112 -7.24 -12.40 0.71
N LYS A 113 -6.03 -12.60 0.17
CA LYS A 113 -4.77 -12.24 0.83
C LYS A 113 -4.60 -10.74 1.05
N ILE A 114 -5.28 -9.87 0.28
CA ILE A 114 -5.15 -8.41 0.41
C ILE A 114 -5.43 -7.95 1.85
N LEU A 115 -6.48 -8.50 2.47
CA LEU A 115 -6.86 -8.16 3.84
C LEU A 115 -5.78 -8.57 4.84
N GLY A 116 -5.37 -9.84 4.80
CA GLY A 116 -4.34 -10.37 5.71
C GLY A 116 -3.00 -9.66 5.57
N LEU A 117 -2.57 -9.37 4.33
CA LEU A 117 -1.32 -8.65 4.07
C LEU A 117 -1.39 -7.21 4.60
N ASN A 118 -2.53 -6.51 4.44
CA ASN A 118 -2.68 -5.15 4.96
C ASN A 118 -2.70 -5.10 6.49
N GLU A 119 -3.40 -6.05 7.13
CA GLU A 119 -3.41 -6.18 8.59
C GLU A 119 -2.00 -6.44 9.14
N GLU A 120 -1.27 -7.37 8.54
CA GLU A 120 0.10 -7.69 8.92
C GLU A 120 1.05 -6.50 8.72
N TYR A 121 0.94 -5.80 7.58
CA TYR A 121 1.67 -4.58 7.28
C TYR A 121 1.45 -3.48 8.34
N LYS A 122 0.21 -3.35 8.83
CA LYS A 122 -0.18 -2.39 9.87
C LYS A 122 0.34 -2.79 11.26
N ASP A 123 0.39 -4.09 11.57
CA ASP A 123 0.83 -4.61 12.88
C ASP A 123 2.34 -4.51 13.10
N ARG A 124 3.14 -4.55 12.02
CA ARG A 124 4.61 -4.34 12.03
C ARG A 124 5.40 -5.31 12.91
N LYS A 125 4.86 -6.50 13.16
CA LYS A 125 5.50 -7.52 14.02
C LYS A 125 6.36 -8.50 13.24
N SER A 126 5.94 -8.88 12.03
CA SER A 126 6.66 -9.83 11.19
C SER A 126 7.94 -9.24 10.59
N VAL A 127 8.83 -10.09 10.12
CA VAL A 127 10.05 -9.63 9.43
C VAL A 127 9.67 -8.92 8.13
N GLU A 128 8.69 -9.48 7.42
CA GLU A 128 8.15 -9.00 6.16
C GLU A 128 7.55 -7.60 6.32
N SER A 129 6.65 -7.41 7.28
CA SER A 129 6.05 -6.09 7.53
C SER A 129 7.08 -5.02 7.91
N ARG A 130 8.15 -5.40 8.62
CA ARG A 130 9.23 -4.46 8.97
C ARG A 130 10.12 -4.13 7.77
N ILE A 131 10.39 -5.09 6.90
CA ILE A 131 11.12 -4.84 5.63
C ILE A 131 10.31 -3.93 4.72
N VAL A 132 9.02 -4.22 4.50
CA VAL A 132 8.17 -3.39 3.63
C VAL A 132 8.00 -1.99 4.22
N LYS A 133 7.87 -1.86 5.54
CA LYS A 133 7.85 -0.53 6.19
C LYS A 133 9.17 0.22 6.01
N LEU A 134 10.31 -0.46 6.05
CA LEU A 134 11.59 0.19 5.77
C LEU A 134 11.65 0.65 4.30
N ALA A 135 11.15 -0.15 3.36
CA ALA A 135 11.09 0.20 1.95
C ALA A 135 10.14 1.38 1.66
N ASP A 136 8.96 1.43 2.29
CA ASP A 136 7.96 2.51 2.13
C ASP A 136 8.44 3.88 2.66
N TRP A 137 9.46 3.88 3.52
CA TRP A 137 10.05 5.11 4.06
C TRP A 137 11.11 5.74 3.15
N TYR A 138 11.63 5.00 2.16
CA TYR A 138 12.54 5.53 1.15
C TYR A 138 11.77 6.25 0.05
#